data_AF-A0A816WB29-F1
#
_entry.id   AF-A0A816WB29-F1
#
_cell.length_a   1.000
_cell.length_b   1.000
_cell.length_c   1.000
_cell.angle_alpha   90.00
_cell.angle_beta   90.00
_cell.angle_gamma   90.00
#
_symmetry.space_group_name_H-M   'P 1'
#
loop_
_entity.id
_entity.type
_entity.pdbx_description
1 polymer ?
#
loop_
_entity_poly.entity_id
_entity_poly.type
_entity_poly.pdbx_seq_one_letter_code
_entity_poly.pdbx_strand_id
1 'polypeptide(L)'
;MFDIDGIYSSQNDRRWAVNRLAADINGGIRQKRVSPLVIFEDGTVYHDRYIKEVLPAALKSGHNTFGADWTFQQDGVKPHIHAKSQEWCEKHFPCFIDKDHWPPSSPDLNPLNYCIWDELAHQVNWDAVTSKTTLINEVKRAVRKVSLDVVFESCSSWTNRLYRLPQFKGNYLR
;
A
#
# COMPACT_ATOMS: atom_id res chain seq x y z
N MET A 1 -0.57 3.64 1.70
CA MET A 1 -0.41 2.66 2.79
C MET A 1 -1.77 2.07 3.06
N PHE A 2 -1.86 0.77 2.86
CA PHE A 2 -3.09 0.02 3.04
C PHE A 2 -2.79 -1.11 4.01
N ASP A 3 -3.77 -1.41 4.87
CA ASP A 3 -3.66 -2.49 5.84
C ASP A 3 -4.28 -3.77 5.27
N ILE A 4 -3.68 -4.90 5.63
CA ILE A 4 -4.22 -6.23 5.40
C ILE A 4 -4.71 -6.67 6.77
N ASP A 5 -6.02 -6.52 6.97
CA ASP A 5 -6.78 -6.77 8.20
C ASP A 5 -5.99 -7.51 9.32
N GLY A 6 -5.37 -6.74 10.22
CA GLY A 6 -4.97 -7.24 11.53
C GLY A 6 -6.21 -7.48 12.39
N ILE A 7 -6.47 -8.74 12.77
CA ILE A 7 -7.57 -9.10 13.67
C ILE A 7 -7.27 -8.56 15.07
N TYR A 8 -8.06 -7.60 15.55
CA TYR A 8 -8.02 -7.13 16.93
C TYR A 8 -9.13 -7.78 17.77
N SER A 9 -8.73 -8.66 18.69
CA SER A 9 -9.57 -9.14 19.79
C SER A 9 -9.10 -8.47 21.08
N SER A 10 -9.98 -7.79 21.80
CA SER A 10 -9.67 -7.14 23.08
C SER A 10 -9.42 -8.12 24.24
N GLN A 11 -9.36 -9.43 23.97
CA GLN A 11 -9.26 -10.47 25.00
C GLN A 11 -8.12 -11.47 24.83
N ASN A 12 -7.48 -11.62 23.67
CA ASN A 12 -6.34 -12.54 23.54
C ASN A 12 -5.51 -12.21 22.29
N ASP A 13 -4.19 -12.14 22.48
CA ASP A 13 -3.19 -11.95 21.43
C ASP A 13 -3.43 -12.84 20.20
N ARG A 14 -3.58 -12.16 19.04
CA ARG A 14 -3.43 -12.59 17.64
C ARG A 14 -3.93 -14.00 17.28
N ARG A 15 -5.16 -14.08 16.73
CA ARG A 15 -5.59 -15.23 15.90
C ARG A 15 -5.40 -14.89 14.42
N TRP A 16 -4.70 -15.76 13.67
CA TRP A 16 -4.52 -15.63 12.22
C TRP A 16 -5.72 -16.24 11.48
N ALA A 17 -6.39 -15.45 10.63
CA ALA A 17 -7.35 -15.97 9.66
C ALA A 17 -6.68 -16.05 8.28
N VAL A 18 -6.82 -17.19 7.61
CA VAL A 18 -6.23 -17.43 6.28
C VAL A 18 -6.94 -16.67 5.15
N ASN A 19 -8.15 -16.16 5.40
CA ASN A 19 -8.95 -15.38 4.44
C ASN A 19 -10.03 -14.56 5.16
N ARG A 20 -10.70 -13.68 4.42
CA ARG A 20 -11.74 -12.78 4.96
C ARG A 20 -12.93 -13.52 5.55
N LEU A 21 -13.37 -14.62 4.93
CA LEU A 21 -14.48 -15.43 5.44
C LEU A 21 -14.16 -15.96 6.85
N ALA A 22 -12.93 -16.45 7.05
CA ALA A 22 -12.45 -16.88 8.35
C ALA A 22 -12.31 -15.71 9.34
N ALA A 23 -11.93 -14.51 8.90
CA ALA A 23 -11.89 -13.32 9.74
C ALA A 23 -13.29 -12.87 10.19
N ASP A 24 -14.27 -12.85 9.30
CA ASP A 24 -15.66 -12.49 9.58
C ASP A 24 -16.29 -13.47 10.58
N ILE A 25 -16.07 -14.77 10.41
CA ILE A 25 -16.54 -15.82 11.35
C ILE A 25 -15.96 -15.62 12.75
N ASN A 26 -14.74 -15.07 12.86
CA ASN A 26 -14.05 -14.85 14.14
C ASN A 26 -14.22 -13.42 14.70
N GLY A 27 -15.16 -12.62 14.18
CA GLY A 27 -15.47 -11.30 14.71
C GLY A 27 -14.48 -10.19 14.29
N GLY A 28 -13.79 -10.35 13.16
CA GLY A 28 -12.81 -9.37 12.66
C GLY A 28 -13.43 -8.03 12.24
N ILE A 29 -12.94 -6.94 12.83
CA ILE A 29 -13.37 -5.57 12.52
C ILE A 29 -12.59 -5.02 11.32
N ARG A 30 -13.28 -4.39 10.35
CA ARG A 30 -12.63 -3.67 9.23
C ARG A 30 -12.25 -2.26 9.66
N GLN A 31 -10.97 -1.90 9.64
CA GLN A 31 -10.57 -0.51 9.77
C GLN A 31 -10.72 0.20 8.40
N LYS A 32 -11.84 0.90 8.21
CA LYS A 32 -12.17 1.63 6.96
C LYS A 32 -11.33 2.90 6.75
N ARG A 33 -10.03 2.77 6.51
CA ARG A 33 -9.15 3.96 6.39
C ARG A 33 -8.11 3.82 5.27
N VAL A 34 -7.89 4.92 4.56
CA VAL A 34 -6.91 5.07 3.47
C VAL A 34 -5.95 6.19 3.83
N SER A 35 -4.65 5.95 3.67
CA SER A 35 -3.65 7.01 3.83
C SER A 35 -3.80 8.08 2.74
N PRO A 36 -3.56 9.37 3.03
CA PRO A 36 -3.57 10.42 2.00
C PRO A 36 -2.60 10.12 0.84
N LEU A 37 -3.01 10.46 -0.39
CA LEU A 37 -2.10 10.49 -1.54
C LEU A 37 -1.14 11.68 -1.38
N VAL A 38 0.16 11.42 -1.42
CA VAL A 38 1.19 12.46 -1.48
C VAL A 38 1.64 12.62 -2.93
N ILE A 39 1.47 13.83 -3.49
CA ILE A 39 1.87 14.16 -4.86
C ILE A 39 3.12 15.04 -4.79
N PHE A 40 4.19 14.64 -5.47
CA PHE A 40 5.39 15.44 -5.65
C PHE A 40 5.31 16.15 -7.00
N GLU A 41 5.25 17.48 -6.99
CA GLU A 41 5.02 18.24 -8.21
C GLU A 41 6.30 18.33 -9.07
N ASP A 42 7.48 18.44 -8.47
CA ASP A 42 8.74 18.66 -9.19
C ASP A 42 9.85 17.70 -8.76
N GLY A 43 10.73 17.35 -9.71
CA GLY A 43 11.99 16.64 -9.48
C GLY A 43 11.87 15.13 -9.28
N THR A 44 12.95 14.40 -9.58
CA THR A 44 13.07 12.97 -9.31
C THR A 44 13.18 12.74 -7.80
N VAL A 45 12.47 11.73 -7.28
CA VAL A 45 12.62 11.30 -5.88
C VAL A 45 13.89 10.45 -5.78
N TYR A 46 14.98 11.04 -5.28
CA TYR A 46 16.17 10.29 -4.84
C TYR A 46 16.02 9.85 -3.38
N HIS A 47 16.92 8.98 -2.91
CA HIS A 47 16.85 8.42 -1.55
C HIS A 47 16.82 9.51 -0.44
N ASP A 48 17.61 10.58 -0.56
CA ASP A 48 17.62 11.66 0.44
C ASP A 48 16.26 12.36 0.55
N ARG A 49 15.62 12.62 -0.60
CA ARG A 49 14.29 13.24 -0.64
C ARG A 49 13.22 12.27 -0.15
N TYR A 50 13.34 10.99 -0.52
CA TYR A 50 12.46 9.92 -0.04
C TYR A 50 12.47 9.86 1.50
N ILE A 51 13.67 9.86 2.10
CA ILE A 51 13.85 9.82 3.56
C ILE A 51 13.34 11.10 4.24
N LYS A 52 13.55 12.28 3.63
CA LYS A 52 13.19 13.57 4.25
C LYS A 52 11.72 13.92 4.11
N GLU A 53 11.10 13.59 2.98
CA GLU A 53 9.76 14.08 2.63
C GLU A 53 8.70 12.96 2.61
N VAL A 54 9.04 11.76 2.14
CA VAL A 54 8.07 10.68 1.95
C VAL A 54 7.90 9.85 3.21
N LEU A 55 8.99 9.29 3.72
CA LEU A 55 8.95 8.34 4.84
C LEU A 55 8.34 8.93 6.13
N PRO A 56 8.62 10.19 6.53
CA PRO A 56 7.99 10.80 7.71
C PRO A 56 6.48 11.02 7.52
N ALA A 57 6.06 11.39 6.31
CA ALA A 57 4.65 11.55 5.97
C ALA A 57 3.92 10.19 6.00
N ALA A 58 4.56 9.14 5.47
CA ALA A 58 4.06 7.78 5.54
C ALA A 58 3.93 7.30 7.00
N LEU A 59 4.95 7.51 7.84
CA LEU A 59 4.93 7.15 9.27
C LEU A 59 3.80 7.84 10.01
N LYS A 60 3.69 9.17 9.86
CA LYS A 60 2.61 9.95 10.47
C LYS A 60 1.24 9.46 10.02
N SER A 61 1.07 9.21 8.72
CA SER A 61 -0.19 8.69 8.20
C SER A 61 -0.49 7.31 8.76
N GLY A 62 0.47 6.40 8.78
CA GLY A 62 0.31 5.04 9.28
C GLY A 62 -0.13 5.03 10.74
N HIS A 63 0.53 5.81 11.59
CA HIS A 63 0.13 5.95 13.00
C HIS A 63 -1.28 6.52 13.18
N ASN A 64 -1.63 7.57 12.44
CA ASN A 64 -2.97 8.15 12.51
C ASN A 64 -4.07 7.20 11.99
N THR A 65 -3.70 6.30 11.10
CA THR A 65 -4.63 5.42 10.38
C THR A 65 -4.82 4.11 11.13
N PHE A 66 -3.72 3.44 11.48
CA PHE A 66 -3.67 2.07 11.97
C PHE A 66 -3.15 1.96 13.41
N GLY A 67 -2.77 3.08 14.04
CA GLY A 67 -2.21 3.08 15.39
C GLY A 67 -0.77 2.56 15.43
N ALA A 68 -0.48 1.63 16.33
CA ALA A 68 0.88 1.17 16.60
C ALA A 68 1.22 -0.20 15.96
N ASP A 69 0.24 -0.94 15.43
CA ASP A 69 0.45 -2.28 14.88
C ASP A 69 0.12 -2.32 13.39
N TRP A 70 1.13 -2.12 12.54
CA TRP A 70 1.01 -2.16 11.08
C TRP A 70 2.37 -2.39 10.42
N THR A 71 2.34 -2.90 9.19
CA THR A 71 3.54 -3.20 8.39
C THR A 71 3.66 -2.27 7.19
N PHE A 72 4.82 -1.63 7.03
CA PHE A 72 5.13 -0.86 5.84
C PHE A 72 5.60 -1.77 4.71
N GLN A 73 5.03 -1.57 3.52
CA GLN A 73 5.44 -2.23 2.28
C GLN A 73 5.77 -1.16 1.22
N GLN A 74 6.85 -1.39 0.46
CA GLN A 74 7.26 -0.58 -0.69
C GLN A 74 7.81 -1.49 -1.80
N ASP A 75 7.79 -1.01 -3.04
CA ASP A 75 8.36 -1.75 -4.19
C ASP A 75 9.88 -1.54 -4.32
N GLY A 76 10.51 -2.31 -5.21
CA GLY A 76 11.96 -2.40 -5.36
C GLY A 76 12.63 -1.27 -6.16
N VAL A 77 12.03 -0.07 -6.28
CA VAL A 77 12.68 1.02 -7.03
C VAL A 77 13.92 1.57 -6.30
N LYS A 78 14.87 2.14 -7.05
CA LYS A 78 16.20 2.55 -6.55
C LYS A 78 16.19 3.34 -5.22
N PRO A 79 15.33 4.35 -5.02
CA PRO A 79 15.28 5.09 -3.76
C PRO A 79 14.85 4.22 -2.57
N HIS A 80 13.96 3.25 -2.79
CA HIS A 80 13.39 2.42 -1.73
C HIS A 80 14.42 1.41 -1.24
N ILE A 81 15.15 0.75 -2.15
CA ILE A 81 16.16 -0.27 -1.81
C ILE A 81 17.50 0.32 -1.35
N HIS A 82 17.65 1.65 -1.35
CA HIS A 82 18.88 2.30 -0.91
C HIS A 82 19.14 2.02 0.57
N ALA A 83 20.40 1.75 0.94
CA ALA A 83 20.77 1.34 2.31
C ALA A 83 20.24 2.30 3.39
N LYS A 84 20.43 3.61 3.22
CA LYS A 84 19.92 4.63 4.15
C LYS A 84 18.38 4.64 4.27
N SER A 85 17.68 4.30 3.19
CA SER A 85 16.22 4.26 3.20
C SER A 85 15.71 3.02 3.93
N GLN A 86 16.37 1.86 3.73
CA GLN A 86 16.09 0.63 4.47
C GLN A 86 16.35 0.82 5.97
N GLU A 87 17.53 1.34 6.34
CA GLU A 87 17.90 1.64 7.74
C GLU A 87 16.89 2.58 8.41
N TRP A 88 16.46 3.62 7.69
CA TRP A 88 15.44 4.53 8.22
C TRP A 88 14.12 3.78 8.45
N CYS A 89 13.68 2.94 7.50
CA CYS A 89 12.43 2.19 7.61
C CYS A 89 12.45 1.23 8.81
N GLU A 90 13.51 0.44 8.94
CA GLU A 90 13.71 -0.51 10.06
C GLU A 90 13.71 0.19 11.41
N LYS A 91 14.29 1.39 11.50
CA LYS A 91 14.40 2.13 12.75
C LYS A 91 13.10 2.80 13.20
N HIS A 92 12.22 3.19 12.29
CA HIS A 92 11.08 4.07 12.61
C HIS A 92 9.70 3.44 12.41
N PHE A 93 9.53 2.50 11.48
CA PHE A 93 8.23 1.86 11.29
C PHE A 93 8.01 0.73 12.32
N PRO A 94 6.76 0.49 12.77
CA PRO A 94 6.47 -0.61 13.71
C PRO A 94 6.85 -1.98 13.14
N CYS A 95 6.59 -2.19 11.85
CA CYS A 95 7.03 -3.34 11.08
C CYS A 95 7.29 -2.90 9.64
N PHE A 96 8.21 -3.56 8.94
CA PHE A 96 8.65 -3.19 7.61
C PHE A 96 9.04 -4.43 6.80
N ILE A 97 8.59 -4.53 5.54
CA ILE A 97 9.07 -5.53 4.58
C ILE A 97 10.28 -4.96 3.86
N ASP A 98 11.47 -5.43 4.23
CA ASP A 98 12.71 -4.99 3.61
C ASP A 98 12.86 -5.46 2.15
N LYS A 99 13.90 -4.93 1.49
CA LYS A 99 14.22 -5.20 0.08
C LYS A 99 14.51 -6.67 -0.23
N ASP A 100 14.91 -7.47 0.76
CA ASP A 100 15.30 -8.87 0.56
C ASP A 100 14.09 -9.80 0.75
N HIS A 101 13.08 -9.36 1.50
CA HIS A 101 11.79 -10.04 1.65
C HIS A 101 10.76 -9.65 0.58
N TRP A 102 10.91 -8.49 -0.09
CA TRP A 102 10.06 -8.13 -1.23
C TRP A 102 10.62 -8.70 -2.54
N PRO A 103 9.86 -9.52 -3.29
CA PRO A 103 10.38 -10.12 -4.52
C PRO A 103 10.60 -9.06 -5.61
N PRO A 104 11.74 -9.11 -6.34
CA PRO A 104 12.03 -8.17 -7.40
C PRO A 104 11.01 -8.29 -8.54
N SER A 105 10.77 -7.18 -9.25
CA SER A 105 9.94 -7.13 -10.47
C SER A 105 8.54 -7.77 -10.31
N SER A 106 7.91 -7.58 -9.14
CA SER A 106 6.63 -8.22 -8.79
C SER A 106 5.46 -7.22 -8.73
N PRO A 107 5.06 -6.61 -9.87
CA PRO A 107 3.90 -5.71 -9.88
C PRO A 107 2.61 -6.44 -9.49
N ASP A 108 2.50 -7.74 -9.78
CA ASP A 108 1.34 -8.58 -9.46
C ASP A 108 1.11 -8.78 -7.96
N LEU A 109 2.09 -8.40 -7.13
CA LEU A 109 2.02 -8.47 -5.67
C LEU A 109 1.83 -7.11 -5.02
N ASN A 110 1.96 -6.00 -5.74
CA ASN A 110 1.74 -4.68 -5.18
C ASN A 110 0.27 -4.26 -5.41
N PRO A 111 -0.58 -4.14 -4.36
CA PRO A 111 -1.97 -3.70 -4.48
C PRO A 111 -2.15 -2.41 -5.26
N LEU A 112 -1.17 -1.51 -5.17
CA LEU A 112 -1.17 -0.29 -5.96
C LEU A 112 -1.12 -0.58 -7.46
N ASN A 113 -0.26 -1.51 -7.88
CA ASN A 113 0.03 -1.76 -9.30
C ASN A 113 -1.03 -2.61 -9.98
N TYR A 114 -1.53 -3.67 -9.35
CA TYR A 114 -2.49 -4.56 -10.01
C TYR A 114 -3.96 -4.09 -9.92
N CYS A 115 -4.26 -3.03 -9.16
CA CYS A 115 -5.64 -2.58 -8.96
C CYS A 115 -5.76 -1.06 -8.75
N ILE A 116 -5.14 -0.48 -7.73
CA ILE A 116 -5.48 0.90 -7.31
C ILE A 116 -5.12 1.94 -8.37
N TRP A 117 -3.99 1.79 -9.07
CA TRP A 117 -3.62 2.72 -10.15
C TRP A 117 -4.58 2.67 -11.34
N ASP A 118 -5.07 1.47 -11.67
CA ASP A 118 -6.05 1.28 -12.74
C ASP A 118 -7.41 1.91 -12.37
N GLU A 119 -7.90 1.65 -11.16
CA GLU A 119 -9.10 2.30 -10.63
C GLU A 119 -8.97 3.84 -10.61
N LEU A 120 -7.82 4.35 -10.17
CA LEU A 120 -7.56 5.79 -10.18
C LEU A 120 -7.61 6.36 -11.60
N ALA A 121 -7.01 5.69 -12.58
CA ALA A 121 -7.03 6.10 -13.98
C ALA A 121 -8.44 6.13 -14.55
N HIS A 122 -9.31 5.19 -14.18
CA HIS A 122 -10.73 5.18 -14.55
C HIS A 122 -11.53 6.33 -13.94
N GLN A 123 -11.15 6.80 -12.74
CA GLN A 123 -11.85 7.89 -12.05
C GLN A 123 -11.43 9.30 -12.52
N VAL A 124 -10.30 9.42 -13.22
CA VAL A 124 -9.80 10.67 -13.80
C VAL A 124 -10.65 11.06 -15.01
N ASN A 125 -11.08 12.32 -15.06
CA ASN A 125 -11.72 12.86 -16.27
C ASN A 125 -10.63 13.36 -17.21
N TRP A 126 -10.19 12.49 -18.13
CA TRP A 126 -9.10 12.81 -19.05
C TRP A 126 -9.40 13.96 -20.00
N ASP A 127 -10.66 14.21 -20.34
CA ASP A 127 -11.07 15.34 -21.18
C ASP A 127 -10.84 16.70 -20.49
N ALA A 128 -10.84 16.73 -19.15
CA ALA A 128 -10.55 17.92 -18.37
C ALA A 128 -9.04 18.19 -18.18
N VAL A 129 -8.18 17.24 -18.56
CA VAL A 129 -6.74 17.33 -18.35
C VAL A 129 -6.06 18.01 -19.54
N THR A 130 -5.74 19.30 -19.38
CA THR A 130 -5.07 20.11 -20.41
C THR A 130 -3.71 20.66 -19.97
N SER A 131 -3.36 20.49 -18.70
CA SER A 131 -2.14 20.96 -18.07
C SER A 131 -1.76 20.08 -16.87
N LYS A 132 -0.52 20.24 -16.37
CA LYS A 132 -0.06 19.61 -15.12
C LYS A 132 -0.98 19.94 -13.94
N THR A 133 -1.41 21.19 -13.82
CA THR A 133 -2.30 21.63 -12.74
C THR A 133 -3.66 20.94 -12.80
N THR A 134 -4.27 20.86 -13.99
CA THR A 134 -5.54 20.14 -14.17
C THR A 134 -5.37 18.63 -13.92
N LEU A 135 -4.24 18.04 -14.31
CA LEU A 135 -3.93 16.64 -14.00
C LEU A 135 -3.86 16.41 -12.47
N ILE A 136 -3.11 17.23 -11.74
CA ILE A 136 -2.98 17.11 -10.28
C ILE A 136 -4.35 17.25 -9.61
N ASN A 137 -5.18 18.19 -10.07
CA ASN A 137 -6.52 18.39 -9.53
C ASN A 137 -7.44 17.19 -9.81
N GLU A 138 -7.41 16.66 -11.02
CA GLU A 138 -8.20 15.49 -11.40
C GLU A 138 -7.75 14.23 -10.66
N VAL A 139 -6.44 14.02 -10.47
CA VAL A 139 -5.91 12.92 -9.64
C VAL A 139 -6.36 13.08 -8.19
N LYS A 140 -6.25 14.28 -7.60
CA LYS A 140 -6.75 14.55 -6.24
C LYS A 140 -8.25 14.33 -6.10
N ARG A 141 -9.03 14.56 -7.17
CA ARG A 141 -10.47 14.26 -7.23
C ARG A 141 -10.72 12.75 -7.34
N ALA A 142 -10.00 12.07 -8.22
CA ALA A 142 -10.09 10.64 -8.46
C ALA A 142 -9.83 9.83 -7.19
N VAL A 143 -8.78 10.17 -6.43
CA VAL A 143 -8.47 9.55 -5.13
C VAL A 143 -9.65 9.57 -4.16
N ARG A 144 -10.43 10.67 -4.12
CA ARG A 144 -11.59 10.78 -3.24
C ARG A 144 -12.80 9.96 -3.73
N LYS A 145 -12.79 9.53 -4.99
CA LYS A 145 -13.83 8.70 -5.59
C LYS A 145 -13.52 7.21 -5.55
N VAL A 146 -12.26 6.82 -5.39
CA VAL A 146 -11.90 5.40 -5.21
C VAL A 146 -12.66 4.86 -4.02
N SER A 147 -13.49 3.84 -4.26
CA SER A 147 -14.26 3.21 -3.19
C SER A 147 -13.32 2.54 -2.20
N LEU A 148 -13.63 2.70 -0.91
CA LEU A 148 -12.94 1.96 0.14
C LEU A 148 -13.07 0.45 -0.06
N ASP A 149 -14.18 -0.04 -0.61
CA ASP A 149 -14.37 -1.46 -0.84
C ASP A 149 -13.37 -2.00 -1.88
N VAL A 150 -13.08 -1.25 -2.95
CA VAL A 150 -12.05 -1.60 -3.94
C VAL A 150 -10.67 -1.69 -3.29
N VAL A 151 -10.37 -0.75 -2.38
CA VAL A 151 -9.11 -0.78 -1.63
C VAL A 151 -9.00 -2.03 -0.78
N PHE A 152 -10.05 -2.40 -0.04
CA PHE A 152 -10.04 -3.58 0.82
C PHE A 152 -10.00 -4.88 0.03
N GLU A 153 -10.75 -4.96 -1.06
CA GLU A 153 -10.74 -6.13 -1.96
C GLU A 153 -9.36 -6.33 -2.58
N SER A 154 -8.71 -5.25 -3.00
CA SER A 154 -7.33 -5.27 -3.46
C SER A 154 -6.40 -5.85 -2.38
N CYS A 155 -6.37 -5.29 -1.17
CA CYS A 155 -5.56 -5.80 -0.06
C CYS A 155 -5.87 -7.26 0.29
N SER A 156 -7.16 -7.63 0.36
CA SER A 156 -7.59 -8.99 0.68
C SER A 156 -7.16 -9.99 -0.38
N SER A 157 -7.02 -9.55 -1.63
CA SER A 157 -6.52 -10.39 -2.72
C SER A 157 -5.02 -10.70 -2.61
N TRP A 158 -4.27 -9.92 -1.82
CA TRP A 158 -2.81 -10.05 -1.70
C TRP A 158 -2.39 -11.44 -1.20
N THR A 159 -3.03 -11.94 -0.14
CA THR A 159 -2.72 -13.27 0.41
C THR A 159 -2.98 -14.38 -0.62
N ASN A 160 -4.09 -14.28 -1.37
CA ASN A 160 -4.40 -15.22 -2.45
C ASN A 160 -3.37 -15.15 -3.58
N ARG A 161 -2.88 -13.95 -3.93
CA ARG A 161 -1.83 -13.76 -4.93
C ARG A 161 -0.52 -14.39 -4.46
N LEU A 162 -0.13 -14.20 -3.20
CA LEU A 162 1.04 -14.85 -2.59
C LEU A 162 0.94 -16.38 -2.67
N TYR A 163 -0.21 -16.97 -2.32
CA TYR A 163 -0.43 -18.42 -2.41
C TYR A 163 -0.34 -18.96 -3.85
N ARG A 164 -0.67 -18.15 -4.85
CA ARG A 164 -0.58 -18.54 -6.27
C ARG A 164 0.85 -18.49 -6.81
N LEU A 165 1.74 -17.66 -6.28
CA LEU A 165 3.12 -17.52 -6.81
C LEU A 165 3.89 -18.84 -6.98
N PRO A 166 3.89 -19.78 -6.00
CA PRO A 166 4.61 -21.05 -6.17
C PRO A 166 3.98 -21.92 -7.26
N GLN A 167 2.67 -21.80 -7.47
CA GLN A 167 1.92 -22.56 -8.49
C GLN A 167 2.31 -22.11 -9.90
N PHE A 168 2.71 -20.84 -10.06
CA PHE A 168 3.20 -20.28 -11.31
C PHE A 168 4.73 -20.31 -11.44
N LYS A 169 5.46 -20.95 -10.51
CA LYS A 169 6.93 -21.02 -10.49
C LYS A 169 7.60 -19.64 -10.61
N GLY A 170 6.98 -18.59 -10.05
CA GLY A 170 7.47 -17.21 -10.14
C GLY A 170 7.17 -16.47 -11.46
N ASN A 171 6.34 -17.02 -12.35
CA ASN A 171 5.82 -16.29 -13.50
C ASN A 171 4.71 -15.32 -13.10
N TYR A 172 4.43 -14.34 -13.99
CA TYR A 172 3.36 -13.36 -13.81
C TYR A 172 1.99 -14.02 -13.57
N LEU A 173 1.25 -13.48 -12.61
CA LEU A 173 -0.11 -13.91 -12.29
C LEU A 173 -1.07 -13.33 -13.33
N ARG A 174 -1.75 -14.22 -14.07
CA ARG A 174 -2.90 -13.87 -14.91
C ARG A 174 -4.20 -13.97 -14.13
#